data_AF-A0A1W5ZY90-F1
#
_entry.id   AF-A0A1W5ZY90-F1
#
_cell.length_a   1.000
_cell.length_b   1.000
_cell.length_c   1.000
_cell.angle_alpha   90.00
_cell.angle_beta   90.00
_cell.angle_gamma   90.00
#
_symmetry.space_group_name_H-M   'P 1'
#
loop_
_entity.id
_entity.type
_entity.pdbx_description
1 polymer ?
#
loop_
_entity_poly.entity_id
_entity_poly.type
_entity_poly.pdbx_seq_one_letter_code
_entity_poly.pdbx_strand_id
1 'polypeptide(L)' 'MINPNLTQIKVRTQTVSTTEEYNELQQAVKQQGGRIVETTPLRNGGISVKIELTERRPD' A
#
# COMPACT_ATOMS: atom_id res chain seq x y z
N MET A 1 -22.20 -20.61 -13.34
CA MET A 1 -20.91 -20.05 -13.81
C MET A 1 -20.52 -18.98 -12.82
N ILE A 2 -19.47 -19.19 -12.02
CA ILE A 2 -18.96 -18.21 -11.05
C ILE A 2 -17.80 -17.49 -11.74
N ASN A 3 -17.86 -16.17 -11.84
CA ASN A 3 -16.76 -15.37 -12.40
C ASN A 3 -15.55 -15.45 -11.45
N PRO A 4 -14.40 -16.01 -11.85
CA PRO A 4 -13.28 -16.25 -10.93
C PRO A 4 -12.44 -15.00 -10.63
N ASN A 5 -12.73 -13.84 -11.23
CA ASN A 5 -11.84 -12.68 -11.15
C ASN A 5 -12.29 -11.68 -10.06
N LEU A 6 -12.28 -12.12 -8.79
CA LEU A 6 -12.49 -11.23 -7.65
C LEU A 6 -11.14 -10.60 -7.26
N THR A 7 -10.86 -9.42 -7.82
CA THR A 7 -9.74 -8.58 -7.37
C THR A 7 -10.03 -8.10 -5.95
N GLN A 8 -9.24 -8.52 -4.95
CA GLN A 8 -9.41 -8.08 -3.57
C GLN A 8 -8.54 -6.85 -3.31
N ILE A 9 -9.16 -5.77 -2.83
CA ILE A 9 -8.44 -4.57 -2.38
C ILE A 9 -8.14 -4.74 -0.90
N LYS A 10 -6.86 -4.74 -0.53
CA LYS A 10 -6.42 -4.81 0.87
C LYS A 10 -5.85 -3.46 1.29
N VAL A 11 -6.47 -2.86 2.30
CA VAL A 11 -6.02 -1.58 2.87
C VAL A 11 -5.08 -1.84 4.05
N ARG A 12 -3.87 -1.27 4.01
CA ARG A 12 -2.88 -1.34 5.10
C ARG A 12 -2.34 0.05 5.42
N THR A 13 -2.14 0.33 6.70
CA THR A 13 -1.42 1.53 7.15
C THR A 13 -0.03 1.14 7.64
N GLN A 14 1.00 1.88 7.22
CA GLN A 14 2.39 1.68 7.65
C GLN A 14 3.00 3.02 8.02
N THR A 15 3.88 3.06 9.01
CA THR A 15 4.63 4.27 9.36
C THR A 15 6.04 4.18 8.79
N VAL A 16 6.49 5.25 8.15
CA VAL A 16 7.89 5.42 7.68
C VAL A 16 8.49 6.64 8.38
N SER A 17 9.81 6.65 8.59
CA SER A 17 10.46 7.74 9.34
C SER A 17 11.36 8.60 8.46
N THR A 18 11.69 8.14 7.25
CA THR A 18 12.59 8.81 6.33
C THR A 18 12.03 8.87 4.90
N THR A 19 12.55 9.81 4.11
CA THR A 19 12.24 9.92 2.68
C THR A 19 12.67 8.67 1.90
N GLU A 20 13.76 8.01 2.32
CA GLU A 20 14.25 6.77 1.72
C GLU A 20 13.24 5.63 1.93
N GLU A 21 12.82 5.39 3.17
CA GLU A 21 11.79 4.39 3.49
C GLU A 21 10.48 4.65 2.75
N TYR A 22 10.08 5.92 2.59
CA TYR A 22 8.90 6.28 1.81
C TYR A 22 9.04 5.91 0.33
N ASN A 23 10.21 6.17 -0.26
CA ASN A 23 10.49 5.84 -1.66
C ASN A 23 10.52 4.32 -1.88
N GLU A 24 11.18 3.58 -0.99
CA GLU A 24 11.19 2.11 -1.02
C GLU A 24 9.77 1.54 -0.88
N LEU A 25 8.99 2.09 0.04
CA LEU A 25 7.59 1.70 0.24
C LEU A 25 6.76 1.95 -1.03
N GLN A 26 6.91 3.12 -1.66
CA GLN A 26 6.19 3.45 -2.88
C GLN A 26 6.53 2.46 -4.02
N GLN A 27 7.80 2.10 -4.18
CA GLN A 27 8.22 1.12 -5.18
C GLN A 27 7.65 -0.28 -4.89
N ALA A 28 7.74 -0.74 -3.64
CA ALA A 28 7.22 -2.04 -3.23
C ALA A 28 5.69 -2.14 -3.44
N VAL A 29 4.96 -1.08 -3.09
CA VAL A 29 3.51 -0.99 -3.31
C VAL A 29 3.17 -1.07 -4.79
N LYS A 30 3.91 -0.35 -5.64
CA LYS A 30 3.72 -0.40 -7.09
C LYS A 30 4.01 -1.78 -7.68
N GLN A 31 5.06 -2.45 -7.22
CA GLN A 31 5.38 -3.82 -7.67
C GLN A 31 4.30 -4.84 -7.30
N GLN A 32 3.63 -4.65 -6.17
CA GLN A 32 2.49 -5.47 -5.73
C GLN A 32 1.16 -5.07 -6.40
N GLY A 33 1.17 -4.15 -7.38
CA GLY A 33 -0.04 -3.66 -8.03
C GLY A 33 -0.92 -2.77 -7.15
N GLY A 34 -0.37 -2.27 -6.04
CA GLY A 34 -1.04 -1.35 -5.15
C GLY A 34 -0.75 0.12 -5.44
N ARG A 35 -1.33 0.99 -4.61
CA ARG A 35 -1.08 2.43 -4.60
C ARG A 35 -1.11 2.98 -3.18
N ILE A 36 -0.39 4.07 -2.94
CA ILE A 36 -0.54 4.89 -1.73
C ILE A 36 -1.74 5.81 -1.95
N VAL A 37 -2.67 5.85 -0.99
CA VAL A 37 -3.90 6.66 -1.08
C VAL A 37 -3.92 7.84 -0.12
N GLU A 38 -3.13 7.78 0.95
CA GLU A 38 -3.08 8.85 1.95
C GLU A 38 -1.73 8.84 2.66
N THR A 39 -1.21 10.03 2.94
CA THR A 39 -0.01 10.23 3.76
C THR A 39 -0.34 11.25 4.85
N THR A 40 -0.10 10.89 6.10
CA THR A 40 -0.37 11.72 7.27
C THR A 40 0.92 11.90 8.07
N PRO A 41 1.43 13.14 8.23
CA PRO A 41 2.58 13.38 9.08
C PRO A 41 2.22 13.11 10.55
N LEU A 42 3.10 12.44 11.26
CA LEU A 42 2.95 12.08 12.67
C LEU A 42 3.71 13.05 13.57
N ARG A 43 3.22 13.24 14.80
CA ARG A 43 3.84 14.13 15.79
C ARG A 43 5.25 13.72 16.21
N ASN A 44 5.60 12.44 16.04
CA ASN A 44 6.93 11.90 16.34
C ASN A 44 7.94 12.05 15.19
N GLY A 45 7.60 12.78 14.13
CA GLY A 45 8.47 12.99 12.96
C GLY A 45 8.37 11.90 11.89
N GLY A 46 7.52 10.89 12.07
CA GLY A 46 7.22 9.90 11.04
C GLY A 46 6.10 10.33 10.08
N ILE A 47 5.83 9.51 9.08
CA ILE A 47 4.72 9.65 8.14
C ILE A 47 3.94 8.34 8.16
N SER A 48 2.66 8.43 8.50
CA SER A 48 1.72 7.32 8.33
C SER A 48 1.25 7.28 6.88
N VAL A 49 1.39 6.13 6.24
CA VAL A 49 1.10 5.91 4.83
C VAL A 49 0.01 4.86 4.73
N LYS A 50 -1.12 5.23 4.11
CA LYS A 50 -2.22 4.33 3.81
C LYS A 50 -2.06 3.79 2.40
N ILE A 51 -2.12 2.48 2.28
CA ILE A 51 -1.81 1.72 1.08
C ILE A 51 -3.02 0.87 0.72
N GLU A 52 -3.39 0.89 -0.55
CA GLU A 52 -4.31 -0.08 -1.14
C GLU A 52 -3.52 -1.04 -2.02
N LEU A 53 -3.50 -2.31 -1.65
CA LEU A 53 -2.90 -3.38 -2.46
C LEU A 53 -3.99 -4.04 -3.29
N THR A 54 -3.70 -4.23 -4.58
CA THR A 54 -4.58 -4.95 -5.50
C THR A 54 -4.10 -6.39 -5.58
N GLU A 55 -4.64 -7.27 -4.75
CA GLU A 55 -4.25 -8.68 -4.77
C GLU A 55 -5.04 -9.41 -5.86
N ARG A 56 -4.32 -9.91 -6.86
CA ARG A 56 -4.87 -10.86 -7.83
C ARG A 56 -4.85 -12.23 -7.13
N ARG A 57 -6.02 -12.77 -6.78
CA ARG A 57 -6.08 -14.14 -6.24
C ARG A 57 -5.50 -15.08 -7.30
N PRO A 58 -4.44 -15.86 -6.98
CA PRO A 58 -4.15 -17.03 -7.80
C PRO A 58 -5.32 -18.01 -7.64
N ASP A 59 -5.79 -18.52 -8.76
CA ASP A 59 -6.88 -19.49 -8.90
C ASP A 59 -6.58 -20.80 -8.14
#